data_AF-A0A813F6H6-F1
#
_entry.id   AF-A0A813F6H6-F1
#
_cell.length_a   1.000
_cell.length_b   1.000
_cell.length_c   1.000
_cell.angle_alpha   90.00
_cell.angle_beta   90.00
_cell.angle_gamma   90.00
#
_symmetry.space_group_name_H-M   'P 1'
#
loop_
_entity.id
_entity.type
_entity.pdbx_description
1 polymer ?
#
loop_
_entity_poly.entity_id
_entity_poly.type
_entity_poly.pdbx_seq_one_letter_code
_entity_poly.pdbx_strand_id
1 'polypeptide(L)'
;VLAVDMERVRDVPDEGQNIWGLFVEGGRWSRQDSRLEEAEPKKLFMPMPAIFVTATTVRDLKGMGINYGPNGPYNAAVYKYPKRNDRYLIFRLMLKTEVHPYHWKLRGVCLTAQTD
;
A
#
# COMPACT_ATOMS: atom_id res chain seq x y z
N VAL A 1 2.19 -7.06 1.29
CA VAL A 1 1.15 -7.11 0.23
C VAL A 1 1.16 -8.53 -0.32
N LEU A 2 0.00 -9.19 -0.39
CA LEU A 2 -0.08 -10.60 -0.81
C LEU A 2 -0.01 -10.70 -2.34
N ALA A 3 0.47 -11.84 -2.83
CA ALA A 3 0.55 -12.13 -4.26
C ALA A 3 -0.82 -12.47 -4.89
N VAL A 4 -1.85 -12.69 -4.06
CA VAL A 4 -3.15 -13.22 -4.45
C VAL A 4 -4.29 -12.28 -4.06
N ASP A 5 -5.43 -12.45 -4.73
CA ASP A 5 -6.69 -11.80 -4.36
C ASP A 5 -7.38 -12.54 -3.21
N MET A 6 -8.26 -11.85 -2.49
CA MET A 6 -8.86 -12.34 -1.24
C MET A 6 -9.57 -13.69 -1.42
N GLU A 7 -10.22 -13.94 -2.55
CA GLU A 7 -10.91 -15.21 -2.84
C GLU A 7 -10.00 -16.44 -2.76
N ARG A 8 -8.68 -16.24 -2.89
CA ARG A 8 -7.66 -17.29 -2.82
C ARG A 8 -6.94 -17.34 -1.47
N VAL A 9 -7.24 -16.42 -0.56
CA VAL A 9 -6.69 -16.39 0.80
C VAL A 9 -7.55 -17.32 1.66
N ARG A 10 -7.07 -18.54 1.88
CA ARG A 10 -7.78 -19.56 2.68
C ARG A 10 -7.34 -19.58 4.14
N ASP A 11 -6.16 -19.03 4.41
CA ASP A 11 -5.56 -19.08 5.73
C ASP A 11 -6.06 -17.89 6.56
N VAL A 12 -6.70 -18.21 7.69
CA VAL A 12 -7.02 -17.22 8.71
C VAL A 12 -5.75 -17.04 9.54
N PRO A 13 -5.15 -15.83 9.57
CA PRO A 13 -3.94 -15.60 10.35
C PRO A 13 -4.25 -15.64 11.86
N ASP A 14 -3.33 -16.18 12.66
CA ASP A 14 -3.46 -16.23 14.12
C ASP A 14 -3.52 -14.83 14.76
N GLU A 15 -2.81 -13.87 14.16
CA GLU A 15 -2.81 -12.46 14.53
C GLU A 15 -2.80 -11.56 13.28
N GLY A 16 -3.51 -10.43 13.35
CA GLY A 16 -3.66 -9.49 12.24
C GLY A 16 -4.87 -9.81 11.35
N GLN A 17 -4.96 -9.14 10.22
CA GLN A 17 -6.04 -9.36 9.27
C GLN A 17 -5.66 -9.15 7.80
N ASN A 18 -6.29 -9.94 6.94
CA ASN A 18 -6.26 -9.76 5.49
C ASN A 18 -7.35 -8.77 5.06
N ILE A 19 -6.93 -7.61 4.56
CA ILE A 19 -7.82 -6.58 4.01
C ILE A 19 -7.74 -6.56 2.48
N TRP A 20 -8.81 -6.13 1.83
CA TRP A 20 -8.91 -6.01 0.38
C TRP A 20 -9.84 -4.84 0.03
N GLY A 21 -9.95 -4.52 -1.26
CA GLY A 21 -10.80 -3.41 -1.73
C GLY A 21 -10.18 -2.03 -1.55
N LEU A 22 -8.84 -1.97 -1.42
CA LEU A 22 -8.11 -0.70 -1.48
C LEU A 22 -7.70 -0.40 -2.93
N PHE A 23 -7.63 0.87 -3.26
CA PHE A 23 -7.19 1.37 -4.56
C PHE A 23 -6.00 2.31 -4.39
N VAL A 24 -4.99 2.18 -5.25
CA VAL A 24 -3.89 3.14 -5.35
C VAL A 24 -4.33 4.28 -6.26
N GLU A 25 -4.09 5.51 -5.81
CA GLU A 25 -4.22 6.72 -6.59
C GLU A 25 -2.82 7.31 -6.87
N GLY A 26 -2.58 7.81 -8.08
CA GLY A 26 -1.30 8.43 -8.47
C GLY A 26 -0.17 7.44 -8.79
N GLY A 27 -0.47 6.14 -8.80
CA GLY A 27 0.47 5.06 -9.14
C GLY A 27 -0.26 3.73 -9.29
N ARG A 28 0.49 2.64 -9.42
CA ARG A 28 -0.04 1.27 -9.35
C ARG A 28 0.89 0.36 -8.56
N TRP A 29 0.36 -0.78 -8.15
CA TRP A 29 1.15 -1.86 -7.56
C TRP A 29 1.43 -2.95 -8.58
N SER A 30 2.72 -3.22 -8.84
CA SER A 30 3.14 -4.36 -9.65
C SER A 30 3.05 -5.63 -8.82
N ARG A 31 2.22 -6.59 -9.26
CA ARG A 31 2.12 -7.91 -8.64
C ARG A 31 3.35 -8.77 -8.94
N GLN A 32 3.93 -8.60 -10.12
CA GLN A 32 5.11 -9.32 -10.57
C GLN A 32 6.32 -8.96 -9.71
N ASP A 33 6.55 -7.67 -9.48
CA ASP A 33 7.72 -7.17 -8.77
C ASP A 33 7.46 -6.84 -7.29
N SER A 34 6.20 -6.92 -6.87
CA SER A 34 5.74 -6.56 -5.52
C SER A 34 6.22 -5.18 -5.08
N ARG A 35 6.04 -4.18 -5.95
CA ARG A 35 6.50 -2.79 -5.74
C ARG A 35 5.58 -1.76 -6.38
N LEU A 36 5.76 -0.50 -5.99
CA LEU A 36 5.12 0.65 -6.65
C LEU A 36 5.70 0.92 -8.04
N GLU A 37 4.79 1.20 -8.98
CA GLU A 37 5.07 1.59 -10.36
C GLU A 37 4.17 2.75 -10.80
N GLU A 38 4.52 3.36 -11.94
CA GLU A 38 3.74 4.45 -12.51
C GLU A 38 2.34 4.00 -12.92
N ALA A 39 1.37 4.89 -12.74
CA ALA A 39 -0.01 4.66 -13.13
C ALA A 39 -0.13 4.45 -14.65
N GLU A 40 -1.12 3.67 -15.06
CA GLU A 40 -1.45 3.53 -16.47
C GLU A 40 -2.11 4.80 -17.01
N PRO A 41 -1.90 5.16 -18.29
CA PRO A 41 -2.51 6.33 -18.89
C PRO A 41 -4.04 6.32 -18.72
N LYS A 42 -4.60 7.43 -18.25
CA LYS A 42 -6.05 7.64 -18.05
C LYS A 42 -6.70 6.73 -17.02
N LYS A 43 -5.93 6.03 -16.17
CA LYS A 43 -6.46 5.28 -15.02
C LYS A 43 -6.04 5.96 -13.72
N LEU A 44 -7.00 6.63 -13.08
CA LEU A 44 -6.74 7.38 -11.85
C LEU A 44 -6.57 6.47 -10.64
N PHE A 45 -7.40 5.42 -10.57
CA PHE A 45 -7.41 4.44 -9.48
C PHE A 45 -7.10 3.04 -10.02
N MET A 46 -6.24 2.33 -9.31
CA MET A 46 -5.87 0.95 -9.63
C MET A 46 -6.09 0.07 -8.41
N PRO A 47 -6.73 -1.11 -8.54
CA PRO A 47 -7.01 -1.97 -7.40
C PRO A 47 -5.71 -2.55 -6.80
N MET A 48 -5.65 -2.60 -5.48
CA MET A 48 -4.61 -3.34 -4.75
C MET A 48 -4.99 -4.82 -4.62
N PRO A 49 -4.00 -5.72 -4.62
CA PRO A 49 -4.20 -7.08 -4.14
C PRO A 49 -4.54 -7.10 -2.64
N ALA A 50 -4.86 -8.27 -2.11
CA ALA A 50 -5.06 -8.42 -0.67
C ALA A 50 -3.81 -8.01 0.11
N ILE A 51 -4.02 -7.36 1.26
CA ILE A 51 -2.96 -6.83 2.12
C ILE A 51 -3.13 -7.46 3.49
N PHE A 52 -2.10 -8.16 3.96
CA PHE A 52 -2.03 -8.57 5.35
C PHE A 52 -1.56 -7.39 6.20
N VAL A 53 -2.32 -7.07 7.25
CA VAL A 53 -2.04 -6.00 8.21
C VAL A 53 -1.97 -6.63 9.60
N THR A 54 -0.89 -6.36 10.32
CA THR A 54 -0.72 -6.81 11.69
C THR A 54 -0.11 -5.71 12.55
N ALA A 55 -0.26 -5.81 13.86
CA ALA A 55 0.44 -4.95 14.80
C ALA A 55 1.92 -5.31 14.81
N THR A 56 2.79 -4.31 14.87
CA THR A 56 4.23 -4.54 14.96
C THR A 56 4.86 -3.48 15.85
N THR A 57 5.97 -3.82 16.51
CA THR A 57 6.70 -2.85 17.33
C THR A 57 7.58 -1.97 16.45
N VAL A 58 7.94 -0.77 16.94
CA VAL A 58 8.85 0.14 16.23
C VAL A 58 10.22 -0.51 15.97
N ARG A 59 10.66 -1.41 16.86
CA ARG A 59 11.91 -2.16 16.70
C ARG A 59 11.84 -3.10 15.51
N ASP A 60 10.77 -3.88 15.42
CA ASP A 60 10.58 -4.87 14.35
C ASP A 60 10.37 -4.18 13.01
N LEU A 61 9.63 -3.08 12.98
CA LEU A 61 9.45 -2.25 11.79
C LEU A 61 10.79 -1.74 11.23
N LYS A 62 11.71 -1.30 12.09
CA LYS A 62 13.07 -0.89 11.66
C LYS A 62 13.87 -2.07 11.09
N GLY A 63 13.74 -3.26 11.69
CA GLY A 63 14.36 -4.49 11.18
C GLY A 63 13.82 -4.88 9.80
N MET A 64 12.53 -4.67 9.56
CA MET A 64 11.90 -4.89 8.25
C MET A 64 12.31 -3.89 7.18
N GLY A 65 12.88 -2.74 7.55
CA GLY A 65 13.30 -1.70 6.61
C GLY A 65 14.23 -2.20 5.50
N ILE A 66 15.06 -3.22 5.80
CA ILE A 66 15.97 -3.88 4.86
C ILE A 66 15.21 -4.54 3.70
N ASN A 67 13.99 -5.05 3.95
CA ASN A 67 13.19 -5.77 2.96
C ASN A 67 12.60 -4.87 1.87
N TYR A 68 12.66 -3.55 2.05
CA TYR A 68 12.10 -2.57 1.11
C TYR A 68 13.11 -2.04 0.10
N GLY A 69 14.37 -2.48 0.18
CA GLY A 69 15.46 -2.05 -0.70
C GLY A 69 16.25 -0.86 -0.16
N PRO A 70 17.27 -0.39 -0.90
CA PRO A 70 18.24 0.59 -0.42
C PRO A 70 17.63 1.96 -0.09
N ASN A 71 16.53 2.32 -0.76
CA ASN A 71 15.82 3.59 -0.58
C ASN A 71 14.79 3.55 0.57
N GLY A 72 14.58 2.36 1.16
CA GLY A 72 13.53 2.15 2.16
C GLY A 72 12.11 2.21 1.58
N PRO A 73 11.09 2.10 2.44
CA PRO A 73 9.70 2.06 2.01
C PRO A 73 9.14 3.46 1.73
N TYR A 74 8.17 3.54 0.83
CA TYR A 74 7.29 4.71 0.75
C TYR A 74 6.16 4.60 1.79
N ASN A 75 6.00 5.64 2.60
CA ASN A 75 4.97 5.71 3.63
C ASN A 75 3.66 6.29 3.06
N ALA A 76 2.82 5.42 2.50
CA ALA A 76 1.58 5.80 1.81
C ALA A 76 0.42 5.98 2.80
N ALA A 77 -0.30 7.11 2.70
CA ALA A 77 -1.52 7.31 3.48
C ALA A 77 -2.68 6.47 2.92
N VAL A 78 -3.48 5.89 3.81
CA VAL A 78 -4.70 5.14 3.48
C VAL A 78 -5.91 5.96 3.95
N TYR A 79 -6.72 6.41 3.00
CA TYR A 79 -7.92 7.19 3.26
C TYR A 79 -9.20 6.37 3.09
N LYS A 80 -10.26 6.79 3.77
CA LYS A 80 -11.60 6.23 3.56
C LYS A 80 -12.20 6.68 2.22
N TYR A 81 -12.00 7.96 1.87
CA TYR A 81 -12.55 8.59 0.66
C TYR A 81 -11.43 9.27 -0.14
N PRO A 82 -11.62 9.52 -1.45
CA PRO A 82 -10.65 10.26 -2.27
C PRO A 82 -10.35 11.68 -1.77
N LYS A 83 -11.27 12.26 -0.99
CA LYS A 83 -11.06 13.58 -0.36
C LYS A 83 -9.98 13.50 0.72
N ARG A 84 -8.74 13.83 0.36
CA ARG A 84 -7.57 13.72 1.25
C ARG A 84 -7.60 14.77 2.37
N ASN A 85 -8.10 14.38 3.53
CA ASN A 85 -8.06 15.18 4.76
C ASN A 85 -7.83 14.29 5.98
N ASP A 86 -7.45 14.89 7.09
CA ASP A 86 -7.11 14.17 8.32
C ASP A 86 -8.31 13.39 8.89
N ARG A 87 -9.53 13.93 8.73
CA ARG A 87 -10.78 13.28 9.16
C ARG A 87 -11.01 11.93 8.47
N TYR A 88 -10.46 11.72 7.27
CA TYR A 88 -10.62 10.48 6.51
C TYR A 88 -9.35 9.63 6.46
N LEU A 89 -8.28 10.05 7.15
CA LEU A 89 -7.07 9.25 7.27
C LEU A 89 -7.33 8.06 8.20
N ILE A 90 -7.09 6.84 7.72
CA ILE A 90 -7.26 5.62 8.52
C ILE A 90 -5.93 5.21 9.15
N PHE A 91 -4.93 4.96 8.30
CA PHE A 91 -3.58 4.60 8.72
C PHE A 91 -2.57 4.88 7.59
N ARG A 92 -1.30 4.48 7.78
CA ARG A 92 -0.30 4.53 6.72
C ARG A 92 0.31 3.15 6.49
N LEU A 93 0.57 2.84 5.22
CA LEU A 93 1.12 1.57 4.78
C LEU A 93 2.52 1.77 4.18
N MET A 94 3.47 0.94 4.61
CA MET A 94 4.82 0.94 4.04
C MET A 94 4.83 0.11 2.75
N LEU A 95 5.06 0.79 1.63
CA LEU A 95 5.07 0.20 0.29
C LEU A 95 6.50 0.10 -0.25
N LYS A 96 6.82 -1.03 -0.88
CA LYS A 96 8.12 -1.23 -1.55
C LYS A 96 8.23 -0.36 -2.79
N THR A 97 9.41 0.22 -2.99
CA THR A 97 9.74 1.10 -4.11
C THR A 97 11.19 0.90 -4.53
N GLU A 98 11.48 1.06 -5.82
CA GLU A 98 12.86 1.12 -6.32
C GLU A 98 13.42 2.53 -6.37
N VAL A 99 12.56 3.54 -6.51
CA VAL A 99 12.94 4.94 -6.52
C VAL A 99 12.88 5.53 -5.11
N HIS A 100 13.55 6.68 -4.92
CA HIS A 100 13.52 7.39 -3.65
C HIS A 100 12.06 7.76 -3.26
N PRO A 101 11.61 7.56 -2.00
CA PRO A 101 10.23 7.81 -1.56
C PRO A 101 9.67 9.21 -1.88
N TYR A 102 10.52 10.23 -2.00
CA TYR A 102 10.12 11.58 -2.44
C TYR A 102 9.44 11.60 -3.80
N HIS A 103 9.82 10.70 -4.73
CA HIS A 103 9.18 10.58 -6.04
C HIS A 103 7.67 10.36 -5.90
N TRP A 104 7.28 9.42 -5.06
CA TRP A 104 5.87 9.10 -4.80
C TRP A 104 5.17 10.15 -3.95
N LYS A 105 5.91 10.81 -3.03
CA LYS A 105 5.39 11.92 -2.24
C LYS A 105 4.97 13.09 -3.13
N LEU A 106 5.81 13.47 -4.10
CA LEU A 106 5.54 14.57 -5.03
C LEU A 106 4.39 14.26 -5.99
N ARG A 107 4.23 12.99 -6.36
CA ARG A 107 3.08 12.50 -7.15
C ARG A 107 1.80 12.36 -6.33
N GLY A 108 1.89 12.53 -5.02
CA GLY A 108 0.77 12.38 -4.11
C GLY A 108 0.20 10.97 -4.13
N VAL A 109 1.03 9.93 -4.18
CA VAL A 109 0.54 8.55 -4.15
C VAL A 109 -0.11 8.25 -2.80
N CYS A 110 -1.33 7.72 -2.84
CA CYS A 110 -2.04 7.26 -1.65
C CYS A 110 -2.93 6.05 -1.97
N LEU A 111 -3.48 5.47 -0.91
CA LEU A 111 -4.48 4.41 -0.96
C LEU A 111 -5.84 4.97 -0.54
N THR A 112 -6.91 4.51 -1.18
CA THR A 112 -8.29 4.85 -0.81
C THR A 112 -9.16 3.59 -0.75
N ALA A 113 -10.11 3.56 0.19
CA ALA A 113 -11.11 2.49 0.27
C ALA A 113 -12.29 2.70 -0.70
N GLN A 114 -12.44 3.89 -1.26
CA GLN A 114 -13.51 4.25 -2.19
C GLN A 114 -12.95 5.09 -3.35
N THR A 115 -13.47 4.89 -4.56
CA THR A 115 -13.05 5.63 -5.76
C THR A 115 -13.99 6.79 -6.11
N ASP A 116 -15.19 6.81 -5.53
CA ASP A 116 -16.29 7.73 -5.84
C ASP A 116 -16.50 8.78 -4.74
#